data_AF-A0A3D9L3Q4-F1
#
_entry.id   AF-A0A3D9L3Q4-F1
#
_cell.length_a   1.000
_cell.length_b   1.000
_cell.length_c   1.000
_cell.angle_alpha   90.00
_cell.angle_beta   90.00
_cell.angle_gamma   90.00
#
_symmetry.space_group_name_H-M   'P 1'
#
loop_
_entity.id
_entity.type
_entity.pdbx_description
1 polymer ?
#
loop_
_entity_poly.entity_id
_entity_poly.type
_entity_poly.pdbx_seq_one_letter_code
_entity_poly.pdbx_strand_id
1 'polypeptide(L)'
;MFDGADFPKSLDEDVFDAWLEEGRSKKISYNFMLVVWNEFDGKYLPVYAEDRSAFTEYEQYGASNSHESLVAVYDLFSESRVHV
;
A
#
# COMPACT_ATOMS: atom_id res chain seq x y z
N MET A 1 8.34 -9.97 -1.90
CA MET A 1 8.22 -9.08 -0.73
C MET A 1 7.00 -9.51 0.11
N PHE A 2 6.83 -9.11 1.37
CA PHE A 2 5.69 -9.54 2.23
C PHE A 2 5.60 -11.06 2.53
N ASP A 3 6.70 -11.68 2.95
CA ASP A 3 6.70 -13.08 3.41
C ASP A 3 6.64 -13.14 4.95
N GLY A 4 5.56 -13.69 5.51
CA GLY A 4 5.45 -13.92 6.96
C GLY A 4 4.03 -13.90 7.52
N ALA A 5 3.88 -14.32 8.78
CA ALA A 5 2.60 -14.38 9.50
C ALA A 5 1.95 -13.00 9.78
N ASP A 6 2.69 -11.92 9.55
CA ASP A 6 2.23 -10.53 9.68
C ASP A 6 1.39 -10.08 8.48
N PHE A 7 1.43 -10.83 7.37
CA PHE A 7 0.77 -10.47 6.13
C PHE A 7 -0.25 -11.55 5.73
N PRO A 8 -1.47 -11.16 5.32
CA PRO A 8 -2.49 -12.13 4.92
C PRO A 8 -2.09 -12.93 3.67
N LYS A 9 -1.21 -12.40 2.82
CA LYS A 9 -0.73 -13.07 1.61
C LYS A 9 0.69 -12.61 1.23
N SER A 10 1.42 -13.44 0.49
CA SER A 10 2.65 -13.02 -0.16
C SER A 10 2.34 -12.08 -1.34
N LEU A 11 3.09 -10.98 -1.44
CA LEU A 11 3.02 -10.07 -2.58
C LEU A 11 4.25 -10.26 -3.47
N ASP A 12 4.01 -10.56 -4.73
CA ASP A 12 5.09 -10.74 -5.69
C ASP A 12 5.86 -9.43 -5.90
N GLU A 13 7.19 -9.53 -6.01
CA GLU A 13 8.05 -8.35 -6.14
C GLU A 13 7.81 -7.66 -7.49
N ASP A 14 7.64 -8.44 -8.57
CA ASP A 14 7.28 -7.92 -9.89
C ASP A 14 5.98 -7.09 -9.87
N VAL A 15 4.99 -7.51 -9.07
CA VAL A 15 3.73 -6.78 -8.91
C VAL A 15 3.95 -5.47 -8.16
N PHE A 16 4.79 -5.50 -7.13
CA PHE A 16 5.12 -4.33 -6.34
C PHE A 16 5.91 -3.29 -7.14
N ASP A 17 6.93 -3.72 -7.89
CA ASP A 17 7.69 -2.85 -8.79
C ASP A 17 6.79 -2.21 -9.85
N ALA A 18 5.89 -2.99 -10.46
CA ALA A 18 4.93 -2.45 -11.43
C ALA A 18 4.04 -1.35 -10.82
N TRP A 19 3.65 -1.47 -9.54
CA TRP A 19 2.89 -0.43 -8.85
C TRP A 19 3.72 0.82 -8.57
N LEU A 20 4.98 0.67 -8.17
CA LEU A 20 5.88 1.81 -8.00
C LEU A 20 6.07 2.57 -9.32
N GLU A 21 6.32 1.85 -10.40
CA GLU A 21 6.46 2.44 -11.74
C GLU A 21 5.16 3.12 -12.19
N GLU A 22 4.00 2.48 -11.96
CA GLU A 22 2.71 3.06 -12.30
C GLU A 22 2.47 4.35 -11.51
N GLY A 23 2.71 4.35 -10.20
CA GLY A 23 2.58 5.54 -9.34
C GLY A 23 3.47 6.69 -9.81
N ARG A 24 4.73 6.41 -10.13
CA ARG A 24 5.69 7.38 -10.69
C ARG A 24 5.29 7.90 -12.07
N SER A 25 4.63 7.07 -12.88
CA SER A 25 4.20 7.43 -14.23
C SER A 25 2.88 8.20 -14.28
N LYS A 26 2.15 8.34 -13.17
CA LYS A 26 0.90 9.09 -13.14
C LYS A 26 1.18 10.59 -13.34
N LYS A 27 0.24 11.28 -13.98
CA LYS A 27 0.30 12.73 -14.20
C LYS A 27 0.24 13.56 -12.91
N ILE A 28 -0.32 12.98 -11.84
CA ILE A 28 -0.43 13.58 -10.52
C ILE A 28 0.83 13.19 -9.76
N SER A 29 1.44 14.15 -9.07
CA SER A 29 2.68 13.97 -8.31
C SER A 29 2.40 13.23 -7.00
N TYR A 30 1.99 11.97 -7.10
CA TYR A 30 1.88 11.10 -5.94
C TYR A 30 3.25 10.89 -5.33
N ASN A 31 3.35 11.07 -4.02
CA ASN A 31 4.60 10.87 -3.27
C ASN A 31 4.61 9.51 -2.56
N PHE A 32 3.44 8.94 -2.31
CA PHE A 32 3.29 7.73 -1.51
C PHE A 32 2.44 6.68 -2.23
N MET A 33 2.78 5.42 -2.00
CA MET A 33 2.00 4.26 -2.39
C MET A 33 1.60 3.50 -1.13
N LEU A 34 0.30 3.45 -0.88
CA LEU A 34 -0.32 2.69 0.19
C LEU A 34 -0.66 1.30 -0.35
N VAL A 35 -0.22 0.27 0.36
CA VAL A 35 -0.58 -1.12 0.10
C VAL A 35 -1.76 -1.45 1.01
N VAL A 36 -2.94 -1.58 0.43
CA VAL A 36 -4.19 -1.84 1.13
C VAL A 36 -4.59 -3.29 0.91
N TRP A 37 -4.95 -4.01 1.97
CA TRP A 37 -5.55 -5.32 1.88
C TRP A 37 -7.07 -5.19 1.74
N ASN A 38 -7.61 -5.74 0.65
CA ASN A 38 -9.04 -5.86 0.47
C ASN A 38 -9.49 -7.24 0.96
N GLU A 39 -10.26 -7.27 2.05
CA GLU A 39 -10.74 -8.51 2.67
C GLU A 39 -11.75 -9.25 1.79
N PHE A 40 -12.51 -8.53 0.97
CA PHE A 40 -13.54 -9.13 0.11
C PHE A 40 -12.94 -9.88 -1.08
N ASP A 41 -11.95 -9.27 -1.76
CA ASP A 41 -11.29 -9.85 -2.92
C ASP A 41 -10.10 -10.75 -2.53
N GLY A 42 -9.59 -10.61 -1.29
CA GLY A 42 -8.44 -11.34 -0.79
C GLY A 42 -7.15 -10.98 -1.53
N LYS A 43 -6.98 -9.69 -1.83
CA LYS A 43 -5.87 -9.15 -2.62
C LYS A 43 -5.37 -7.82 -2.07
N TYR A 44 -4.11 -7.55 -2.36
CA TYR A 44 -3.51 -6.24 -2.16
C TYR A 44 -3.90 -5.29 -3.30
N LEU A 45 -4.15 -4.04 -2.96
CA LEU A 45 -4.45 -2.95 -3.87
C LEU A 45 -3.45 -1.81 -3.65
N PRO A 46 -2.87 -1.25 -4.72
CA PRO A 46 -2.05 -0.05 -4.63
C PRO A 46 -2.96 1.18 -4.64
N VAL A 47 -2.83 2.02 -3.60
CA VAL A 47 -3.49 3.32 -3.53
C VAL A 47 -2.42 4.40 -3.53
N TYR A 48 -2.49 5.34 -4.46
CA TYR A 48 -1.49 6.40 -4.58
C TYR A 48 -1.97 7.67 -3.87
N ALA A 49 -1.10 8.27 -3.08
CA ALA A 49 -1.39 9.46 -2.30
C ALA A 49 -0.34 10.55 -2.51
N GLU A 50 -0.80 11.79 -2.58
CA GLU A 50 0.06 12.98 -2.68
C GLU A 50 0.67 13.30 -1.31
N ASP A 51 -0.09 13.10 -0.24
CA ASP A 51 0.27 13.49 1.12
C ASP A 51 -0.15 12.47 2.16
N ARG A 52 0.47 12.58 3.35
CA ARG A 52 0.22 11.68 4.49
C ARG A 52 -1.21 11.74 5.01
N SER A 53 -1.96 12.80 4.67
CA SER A 53 -3.38 12.95 5.00
C SER A 53 -4.25 11.82 4.43
N ALA A 54 -3.82 11.18 3.33
CA ALA A 54 -4.52 10.01 2.79
C ALA A 54 -4.35 8.76 3.68
N PHE A 55 -3.33 8.72 4.54
CA PHE A 55 -3.09 7.57 5.41
C PHE A 55 -4.20 7.45 6.46
N THR A 56 -4.76 8.57 6.91
CA THR A 56 -5.87 8.61 7.87
C THR A 56 -7.21 8.16 7.30
N GLU A 57 -7.33 7.99 5.99
CA GLU A 57 -8.55 7.46 5.37
C GLU A 57 -8.65 5.93 5.48
N TYR A 58 -7.53 5.25 5.77
CA TYR A 58 -7.47 3.80 5.91
C TYR A 58 -7.07 3.43 7.34
N GLU A 59 -7.80 2.49 7.93
CA GLU A 59 -7.43 1.93 9.22
C GLU A 59 -6.30 0.92 9.07
N GLN A 60 -5.41 0.83 10.06
CA GLN A 60 -4.32 -0.15 10.05
C GLN A 60 -4.87 -1.58 10.10
N TYR A 61 -4.24 -2.48 9.33
CA TYR A 61 -4.57 -3.90 9.35
C TYR A 61 -4.50 -4.47 10.77
N GLY A 62 -5.58 -5.10 11.21
CA GLY A 62 -5.73 -5.66 12.56
C GLY A 62 -6.26 -4.70 13.63
N ALA A 63 -6.41 -3.40 13.33
CA ALA A 63 -7.01 -2.44 14.27
C ALA A 63 -8.54 -2.48 14.28
N SER A 64 -9.15 -2.73 13.11
CA SER A 64 -10.61 -2.66 12.91
C SER A 64 -11.09 -3.66 11.87
N ASN A 65 -12.39 -3.98 11.89
CA ASN A 65 -13.04 -4.93 10.98
C ASN A 65 -13.47 -4.26 9.65
N SER A 66 -12.65 -3.32 9.18
CA SER A 66 -12.88 -2.57 7.95
C SER A 66 -12.50 -3.42 6.74
N HIS A 67 -13.35 -3.40 5.72
CA HIS A 67 -13.21 -4.25 4.53
C HIS A 67 -11.90 -3.97 3.76
N GLU A 68 -11.34 -2.78 3.97
CA GLU A 68 -10.07 -2.33 3.44
C GLU A 68 -9.19 -1.92 4.61
N SER A 69 -7.97 -2.42 4.63
CA SER A 69 -7.02 -2.21 5.71
C SER A 69 -5.66 -1.80 5.18
N LEU A 70 -5.07 -0.76 5.75
CA LEU A 70 -3.72 -0.32 5.41
C LEU A 70 -2.69 -1.31 5.96
N VAL A 71 -1.93 -1.93 5.08
CA VAL A 71 -0.91 -2.93 5.42
C VAL A 71 0.46 -2.27 5.51
N ALA A 72 0.78 -1.43 4.54
CA ALA A 72 2.06 -0.74 4.48
C ALA A 72 1.97 0.55 3.65
N VAL A 73 2.90 1.46 3.88
CA VAL A 73 3.07 2.68 3.09
C VAL A 73 4.49 2.74 2.58
N TYR A 74 4.67 3.10 1.32
CA TYR A 74 5.97 3.28 0.68
C TYR A 74 6.07 4.67 0.07
N ASP A 75 7.26 5.24 0.15
CA ASP A 75 7.60 6.44 -0.60
C ASP A 75 7.92 6.05 -2.04
N LEU A 76 7.25 6.68 -3.00
CA LEU A 76 7.40 6.36 -4.42
C LEU A 76 8.81 6.69 -4.92
N PHE A 77 9.51 7.68 -4.37
CA PHE A 77 10.81 8.13 -4.89
C PHE A 77 11.98 7.46 -4.18
N SER A 78 11.86 7.22 -2.88
CA SER A 78 12.88 6.61 -2.04
C SER A 78 12.72 5.09 -1.91
N GLU A 79 11.62 4.52 -2.41
CA GLU A 79 11.27 3.09 -2.33
C GLU A 79 11.30 2.55 -0.89
N SER A 80 11.19 3.46 0.08
CA SER A 80 11.42 3.20 1.49
C SER A 80 10.08 3.10 2.19
N ARG A 81 9.96 2.12 3.09
CA ARG A 81 8.74 1.93 3.89
C ARG A 81 8.57 3.09 4.88
N VAL A 82 7.48 3.82 4.72
CA VAL A 82 7.06 4.87 5.66
C VAL A 82 6.32 4.20 6.80
N HIS A 83 6.83 4.37 8.02
CA HIS A 83 6.09 3.97 9.22
C HIS A 83 5.16 5.11 9.59
N VAL A 84 3.87 4.79 9.73
CA VAL A 84 2.81 5.72 10.16
C VAL A 84 2.57 5.57 11.65
#